data_AF-A0A7S1LPT5-F1
#
_entry.id   AF-A0A7S1LPT5-F1
#
_cell.length_a   1.000
_cell.length_b   1.000
_cell.length_c   1.000
_cell.angle_alpha   90.00
_cell.angle_beta   90.00
_cell.angle_gamma   90.00
#
_symmetry.space_group_name_H-M   'P 1'
#
loop_
_entity.id
_entity.type
_entity.pdbx_description
1 polymer ?
#
loop_
_entity_poly.entity_id
_entity_poly.type
_entity_poly.pdbx_seq_one_letter_code
_entity_poly.pdbx_strand_id
1 'polypeptide(L)'
;LLDFAKNRLNKFYNPSLYNPPAKTELSEGDRIFVDHGGELPPTPAPGGTAGTGVTVLAEVSAHRYRSGQPSPPPETWGAYSKRSQETAGVVAMLDLLVKDLVKEMTEAEVQEKDAQDEYEKTMRDSAKKRVSDTKSLTDKAAAKADNEAELEAHKSAKQSAGRELMATLRYIQSLHAECDWLLQYYDVRQEARASEVDSLKRAKAVLSGADFSLLQTRAQGLLRGSQ
;
A
#
# COMPACT_ATOMS: atom_id res chain seq x y z
N LEU A 1 -21.88 -3.45 41.88
CA LEU A 1 -21.71 -2.71 43.16
C LEU A 1 -22.95 -1.88 43.52
N LEU A 2 -23.50 -1.08 42.59
CA LEU A 2 -24.73 -0.30 42.84
C LEU A 2 -25.96 -1.17 43.13
N ASP A 3 -26.09 -2.34 42.50
CA ASP A 3 -27.16 -3.30 42.83
C ASP A 3 -27.06 -3.86 44.25
N PHE A 4 -25.84 -4.07 44.75
CA PHE A 4 -25.61 -4.49 46.12
C PHE A 4 -25.97 -3.37 47.11
N ALA A 5 -25.63 -2.12 46.77
CA ALA A 5 -26.02 -0.95 47.54
C ALA A 5 -27.56 -0.77 47.54
N LYS A 6 -28.23 -0.93 46.40
CA LYS A 6 -29.69 -0.90 46.27
C LYS A 6 -30.36 -2.00 47.10
N ASN A 7 -29.86 -3.23 47.01
CA ASN A 7 -30.38 -4.37 47.76
C ASN A 7 -30.18 -4.17 49.27
N ARG A 8 -29.02 -3.64 49.69
CA ARG A 8 -28.77 -3.30 51.10
C ARG A 8 -29.67 -2.16 51.59
N LEU A 9 -29.98 -1.17 50.75
CA LEU A 9 -30.93 -0.10 51.09
C LEU A 9 -32.36 -0.65 51.24
N ASN A 10 -32.78 -1.55 50.34
CA ASN A 10 -34.07 -2.23 50.43
C ASN A 10 -34.22 -3.02 51.74
N LYS A 11 -33.15 -3.64 52.27
CA LYS A 11 -33.18 -4.30 53.58
C LYS A 11 -33.74 -3.43 54.72
N PHE A 12 -33.44 -2.14 54.72
CA PHE A 12 -33.80 -1.22 55.81
C PHE A 12 -35.07 -0.42 55.52
N TYR A 13 -35.27 -0.03 54.26
CA TYR A 13 -36.32 0.92 53.87
C TYR A 13 -37.46 0.30 53.06
N ASN A 14 -37.25 -0.83 52.37
CA ASN A 14 -38.28 -1.57 51.61
C ASN A 14 -38.08 -3.10 51.73
N PRO A 15 -38.45 -3.71 52.89
CA PRO A 15 -38.13 -5.11 53.19
C PRO A 15 -38.71 -6.13 52.21
N SER A 16 -39.81 -5.80 51.52
CA SER A 16 -40.44 -6.66 50.51
C SER A 16 -39.61 -6.84 49.24
N LEU A 17 -38.70 -5.89 48.95
CA LEU A 17 -37.83 -5.89 47.78
C LEU A 17 -36.38 -6.28 48.13
N TYR A 18 -36.14 -6.75 49.35
CA TYR A 18 -34.83 -7.22 49.79
C TYR A 18 -34.62 -8.67 49.37
N ASN A 19 -33.52 -8.93 48.67
CA ASN A 19 -33.07 -10.28 48.37
C ASN A 19 -31.89 -10.66 49.28
N PRO A 20 -32.04 -11.59 50.25
CA PRO A 20 -30.93 -11.99 51.11
C PRO A 20 -29.82 -12.64 50.29
N PRO A 21 -28.53 -12.36 50.59
CA PRO A 21 -27.43 -13.07 49.94
C PRO A 21 -27.57 -14.57 50.20
N ALA A 22 -27.27 -15.38 49.18
CA ALA A 22 -27.25 -16.83 49.31
C ALA A 22 -26.37 -17.21 50.50
N LYS A 23 -26.88 -18.08 51.38
CA LYS A 23 -26.09 -18.61 52.49
C LYS A 23 -24.91 -19.36 51.88
N THR A 24 -23.70 -18.96 52.22
CA THR A 24 -22.50 -19.71 51.87
C THR A 24 -22.60 -21.08 52.53
N GLU A 25 -22.89 -22.10 51.74
CA GLU A 25 -22.73 -23.49 52.15
C GLU A 25 -21.24 -23.70 52.45
N LEU A 26 -20.93 -24.02 53.71
CA LEU A 26 -19.56 -24.31 54.15
C LEU A 26 -19.06 -25.55 53.39
N SER A 27 -17.84 -25.48 52.83
CA SER A 27 -17.17 -26.63 52.21
C SER A 27 -17.11 -27.82 53.18
N GLU A 28 -17.18 -29.07 52.70
CA GLU A 28 -17.08 -30.27 53.56
C GLU A 28 -15.85 -30.23 54.48
N GLY A 29 -14.72 -29.69 53.98
CA GLY A 29 -13.50 -29.52 54.79
C GLY A 29 -13.64 -28.50 55.93
N ASP A 30 -14.42 -27.44 55.71
CA ASP A 30 -14.67 -26.40 56.72
C ASP A 30 -15.69 -26.87 57.77
N ARG A 31 -16.65 -27.72 57.37
CA ARG A 31 -17.57 -28.37 58.31
C ARG A 31 -16.82 -29.29 59.27
N ILE A 32 -15.92 -30.13 58.74
CA ILE A 32 -15.10 -31.06 59.53
C ILE A 32 -14.19 -30.28 60.50
N PHE A 33 -13.64 -29.15 60.06
CA PHE A 33 -12.77 -28.30 60.89
C PHE A 33 -13.53 -27.64 62.07
N VAL A 34 -14.76 -27.17 61.84
CA VAL A 34 -15.63 -26.61 62.92
C VAL A 34 -16.12 -27.69 63.88
N ASP A 35 -16.49 -28.86 63.36
CA ASP A 35 -16.99 -29.98 64.19
C ASP A 35 -15.88 -30.58 65.07
N HIS A 36 -14.62 -30.47 64.64
CA HIS A 36 -13.44 -30.81 65.45
C HIS A 36 -12.94 -29.66 66.35
N GLY A 37 -13.74 -28.63 66.58
CA GLY A 37 -13.45 -27.55 67.53
C GLY A 37 -12.41 -26.54 67.04
N GLY A 38 -12.13 -26.50 65.74
CA GLY A 38 -11.33 -25.45 65.11
C GLY A 38 -12.18 -24.21 64.84
N GLU A 39 -11.71 -23.04 65.25
CA GLU A 39 -12.33 -21.77 64.89
C GLU A 39 -11.92 -21.41 63.47
N LEU A 40 -12.88 -21.31 62.54
CA LEU A 40 -12.61 -20.94 61.15
C LEU A 40 -11.83 -19.62 61.10
N PRO A 41 -10.87 -19.46 60.18
CA PRO A 41 -10.26 -18.16 59.94
C PRO A 41 -11.38 -17.15 59.64
N PRO A 42 -11.36 -15.96 60.25
CA PRO A 42 -12.39 -14.96 60.00
C PRO A 42 -12.46 -14.71 58.50
N THR A 43 -13.65 -14.93 57.93
CA THR A 43 -13.91 -14.65 56.52
C THR A 43 -13.46 -13.22 56.25
N PRO A 44 -12.60 -12.97 55.25
CA PRO A 44 -12.06 -11.64 55.04
C PRO A 44 -13.23 -10.66 54.90
N ALA A 45 -13.28 -9.68 55.82
CA ALA A 45 -14.14 -8.52 55.65
C ALA A 45 -13.83 -7.94 54.26
N PRO A 46 -14.85 -7.62 53.45
CA PRO A 46 -14.63 -7.14 52.10
C PRO A 46 -14.01 -5.74 52.19
N GLY A 47 -12.67 -5.68 52.20
CA GLY A 47 -11.93 -4.43 52.32
C GLY A 47 -10.60 -4.58 53.06
N GLY A 48 -9.64 -5.29 52.47
CA GLY A 48 -8.25 -5.31 52.98
C GLY A 48 -7.29 -5.86 51.93
N THR A 49 -6.40 -5.01 51.41
CA THR A 49 -5.42 -5.35 50.37
C THR A 49 -4.39 -6.36 50.87
N ALA A 50 -4.20 -7.44 50.12
CA ALA A 50 -3.22 -8.47 50.41
C ALA A 50 -1.78 -7.92 50.35
N GLY A 51 -0.92 -8.36 51.28
CA GLY A 51 0.53 -8.41 51.05
C GLY A 51 1.40 -7.41 51.81
N THR A 52 0.86 -6.50 52.63
CA THR A 52 1.68 -5.63 53.50
C THR A 52 1.48 -6.03 54.96
N GLY A 53 2.54 -6.52 55.61
CA GLY A 53 2.55 -6.98 57.01
C GLY A 53 2.39 -5.86 58.04
N VAL A 54 1.39 -4.99 57.86
CA VAL A 54 1.02 -3.97 58.84
C VAL A 54 -0.01 -4.56 59.79
N THR A 55 0.46 -5.10 60.90
CA THR A 55 -0.39 -5.41 62.05
C THR A 55 -0.89 -4.10 62.65
N VAL A 56 -2.17 -3.77 62.50
CA VAL A 56 -2.80 -2.74 63.34
C VAL A 56 -2.82 -3.30 64.76
N LEU A 57 -1.87 -2.85 65.58
CA LEU A 57 -1.85 -3.08 67.02
C LEU A 57 -3.07 -2.37 67.62
N ALA A 58 -4.17 -3.11 67.79
CA ALA A 58 -5.26 -2.70 68.66
C ALA A 58 -4.74 -2.76 70.11
N GLU A 59 -4.37 -1.62 70.66
CA GLU A 59 -4.00 -1.47 72.07
C GLU A 59 -5.22 -1.72 72.95
N VAL A 60 -5.36 -2.95 73.45
CA VAL A 60 -6.35 -3.30 74.48
C VAL A 60 -5.76 -2.88 75.83
N SER A 61 -6.05 -1.65 76.25
CA SER A 61 -5.81 -1.22 77.64
C SER A 61 -6.81 -1.92 78.57
N ALA A 62 -6.34 -2.96 79.26
CA ALA A 62 -7.07 -3.65 80.30
C ALA A 62 -7.19 -2.77 81.55
N HIS A 63 -8.27 -1.98 81.64
CA HIS A 63 -8.63 -1.30 82.87
C HIS A 63 -9.12 -2.33 83.90
N ARG A 64 -8.25 -2.59 84.89
CA ARG A 64 -8.55 -3.36 86.10
C ARG A 64 -9.75 -2.77 86.86
N TYR A 65 -10.64 -3.66 87.26
CA TYR A 65 -11.84 -3.45 88.04
C TYR A 65 -11.57 -2.64 89.34
N ARG A 66 -12.24 -1.50 89.51
CA ARG A 66 -12.52 -0.91 90.83
C ARG A 66 -14.03 -0.90 91.00
N SER A 67 -14.53 -1.58 92.03
CA SER A 67 -15.96 -1.75 92.30
C SER A 67 -16.68 -0.41 92.44
N GLY A 68 -17.65 -0.16 91.57
CA GLY A 68 -18.65 0.90 91.67
C GLY A 68 -19.78 0.59 90.69
N GLN A 69 -21.01 0.51 91.17
CA GLN A 69 -22.20 0.19 90.35
C GLN A 69 -22.34 1.15 89.15
N PRO A 70 -22.77 0.67 87.97
CA PRO A 70 -23.00 1.54 86.83
C PRO A 70 -24.30 2.33 87.02
N SER A 71 -24.20 3.66 87.02
CA SER A 71 -25.36 4.55 86.89
C SER A 71 -26.09 4.28 85.57
N PRO A 72 -27.43 4.33 85.52
CA PRO A 72 -28.19 4.04 84.31
C PRO A 72 -27.78 5.01 83.18
N PRO A 73 -27.62 4.52 81.94
CA PRO A 73 -27.27 5.35 80.81
C PRO A 73 -28.39 6.38 80.53
N PRO A 74 -28.05 7.66 80.29
CA PRO A 74 -29.03 8.68 79.92
C PRO A 74 -29.71 8.32 78.59
N GLU A 75 -30.99 8.69 78.43
CA GLU A 75 -31.77 8.41 77.23
C GLU A 75 -31.06 8.95 75.97
N THR A 76 -30.59 8.03 75.13
CA THR A 76 -30.08 8.35 73.80
C THR A 76 -31.23 8.29 72.80
N TRP A 77 -31.50 9.43 72.17
CA TRP A 77 -32.32 9.70 70.97
C TRP A 77 -33.50 8.75 70.67
N GLY A 78 -34.72 9.29 70.74
CA GLY A 78 -35.96 8.61 70.38
C GLY A 78 -35.95 7.92 69.01
N ALA A 79 -36.85 6.94 68.86
CA ALA A 79 -36.98 6.05 67.72
C ALA A 79 -36.78 6.75 66.36
N TYR A 80 -35.82 6.25 65.60
CA TYR A 80 -35.54 6.63 64.21
C TYR A 80 -36.82 6.58 63.37
N SER A 81 -37.33 7.75 62.97
CA SER A 81 -38.47 7.84 62.07
C SER A 81 -38.02 7.47 60.66
N LYS A 82 -38.62 6.42 60.10
CA LYS A 82 -38.35 6.01 58.72
C LYS A 82 -38.85 7.12 57.77
N ARG A 83 -37.95 7.94 57.26
CA ARG A 83 -38.20 8.85 56.13
C ARG A 83 -38.29 8.07 54.82
N SER A 84 -39.33 7.26 54.67
CA SER A 84 -39.52 6.37 53.51
C SER A 84 -39.58 7.15 52.18
N GLN A 85 -40.14 8.35 52.20
CA GLN A 85 -40.35 9.19 51.02
C GLN A 85 -39.04 9.76 50.43
N GLU A 86 -38.04 10.06 51.26
CA GLU A 86 -36.71 10.53 50.80
C GLU A 86 -35.87 9.38 50.22
N THR A 87 -35.96 8.17 50.80
CA THR A 87 -35.27 6.98 50.29
C THR A 87 -35.77 6.47 48.95
N ALA A 88 -37.06 6.68 48.63
CA ALA A 88 -37.61 6.31 47.32
C ALA A 88 -36.96 7.13 46.17
N GLY A 89 -36.66 8.40 46.41
CA GLY A 89 -35.96 9.25 45.45
C GLY A 89 -34.50 8.81 45.21
N VAL A 90 -33.79 8.41 46.26
CA VAL A 90 -32.40 7.93 46.16
C VAL A 90 -32.34 6.58 45.42
N VAL A 91 -33.29 5.66 45.67
CA VAL A 91 -33.38 4.40 44.92
C VAL A 91 -33.68 4.64 43.44
N ALA A 92 -34.57 5.59 43.12
CA ALA A 92 -34.86 5.95 41.74
C ALA A 92 -33.65 6.56 41.02
N MET A 93 -32.83 7.35 41.72
CA MET A 93 -31.58 7.88 41.18
C MET A 93 -30.52 6.79 40.97
N LEU A 94 -30.44 5.81 41.89
CA LEU A 94 -29.59 4.62 41.70
C LEU A 94 -30.07 3.79 40.50
N ASP A 95 -31.37 3.68 40.25
CA ASP A 95 -31.92 2.97 39.10
C ASP A 95 -31.67 3.68 37.76
N LEU A 96 -31.67 5.01 37.75
CA LEU A 96 -31.22 5.77 36.57
C LEU A 96 -29.74 5.55 36.31
N LEU A 97 -28.88 5.64 37.34
CA LEU A 97 -27.44 5.40 37.20
C LEU A 97 -27.13 3.97 36.74
N VAL A 98 -27.87 2.96 37.22
CA VAL A 98 -27.72 1.58 36.74
C VAL A 98 -28.13 1.46 35.26
N LYS A 99 -29.23 2.11 34.84
CA LYS A 99 -29.66 2.12 33.44
C LYS A 99 -28.66 2.84 32.53
N ASP A 100 -28.13 3.97 32.97
CA ASP A 100 -27.12 4.73 32.22
C ASP A 100 -25.84 3.91 32.07
N LEU A 101 -25.36 3.26 33.13
CA LEU A 101 -24.19 2.36 33.05
C LEU A 101 -24.43 1.16 32.13
N VAL A 102 -25.61 0.54 32.17
CA VAL A 102 -25.95 -0.58 31.27
C VAL A 102 -25.98 -0.11 29.81
N LYS A 103 -26.51 1.09 29.55
CA LYS A 103 -26.53 1.70 28.23
C LYS A 103 -25.12 2.00 27.72
N GLU A 104 -24.29 2.65 28.53
CA GLU A 104 -22.89 2.95 28.20
C GLU A 104 -22.07 1.67 27.95
N MET A 105 -22.27 0.61 28.76
CA MET A 105 -21.63 -0.68 28.52
C MET A 105 -22.05 -1.29 27.18
N THR A 106 -23.33 -1.22 26.84
CA THR A 106 -23.84 -1.75 25.57
C THR A 106 -23.29 -0.97 24.38
N GLU A 107 -23.28 0.37 24.48
CA GLU A 107 -22.71 1.25 23.45
C GLU A 107 -21.20 1.00 23.27
N ALA A 108 -20.45 0.87 24.37
CA ALA A 108 -19.03 0.56 24.33
C ALA A 108 -18.75 -0.82 23.72
N GLU A 109 -19.53 -1.86 24.06
CA GLU A 109 -19.38 -3.19 23.47
C GLU A 109 -19.65 -3.22 21.97
N VAL A 110 -20.64 -2.47 21.49
CA VAL A 110 -20.94 -2.38 20.06
C VAL A 110 -19.84 -1.60 19.34
N GLN A 111 -19.42 -0.46 19.89
CA GLN A 111 -18.33 0.33 19.31
C GLN A 111 -17.01 -0.44 19.25
N GLU A 112 -16.68 -1.22 20.28
CA GLU A 112 -15.47 -2.04 20.28
C GLU A 112 -15.54 -3.15 19.22
N LYS A 113 -16.69 -3.82 19.07
CA LYS A 113 -16.90 -4.84 18.03
C LYS A 113 -16.79 -4.24 16.63
N ASP A 114 -17.47 -3.13 16.38
CA ASP A 114 -17.42 -2.44 15.10
C ASP A 114 -15.99 -1.96 14.78
N ALA A 115 -15.30 -1.39 15.76
CA ALA A 115 -13.91 -0.94 15.61
C ALA A 115 -12.96 -2.11 15.33
N GLN A 116 -13.14 -3.25 16.01
CA GLN A 116 -12.35 -4.46 15.77
C GLN A 116 -12.59 -5.00 14.36
N ASP A 117 -13.85 -5.10 13.92
CA ASP A 117 -14.21 -5.57 12.59
C ASP A 117 -13.66 -4.66 11.48
N GLU A 118 -13.76 -3.33 11.64
CA GLU A 118 -13.19 -2.36 10.71
C GLU A 118 -11.67 -2.43 10.65
N TYR A 119 -11.01 -2.61 11.79
CA TYR A 119 -9.56 -2.80 11.85
C TYR A 119 -9.14 -4.08 11.10
N GLU A 120 -9.77 -5.21 11.39
CA GLU A 120 -9.47 -6.48 10.70
C GLU A 120 -9.72 -6.40 9.20
N LYS A 121 -10.82 -5.77 8.79
CA LYS A 121 -11.15 -5.56 7.39
C LYS A 121 -10.11 -4.68 6.70
N THR A 122 -9.76 -3.55 7.31
CA THR A 122 -8.76 -2.61 6.77
C THR A 122 -7.39 -3.27 6.68
N MET A 123 -7.01 -4.10 7.64
CA MET A 123 -5.76 -4.85 7.62
C MET A 123 -5.72 -5.91 6.50
N ARG A 124 -6.82 -6.65 6.31
CA ARG A 124 -6.96 -7.61 5.20
C ARG A 124 -6.92 -6.92 3.84
N ASP A 125 -7.65 -5.83 3.66
CA ASP A 125 -7.71 -5.08 2.40
C ASP A 125 -6.38 -4.39 2.10
N SER A 126 -5.71 -3.84 3.11
CA SER A 126 -4.36 -3.29 2.98
C SER A 126 -3.34 -4.36 2.58
N ALA A 127 -3.44 -5.58 3.14
CA ALA A 127 -2.56 -6.68 2.74
C ALA A 127 -2.77 -7.09 1.28
N LYS A 128 -4.02 -7.24 0.84
CA LYS A 128 -4.36 -7.54 -0.56
C LYS A 128 -3.88 -6.43 -1.50
N LYS A 129 -4.12 -5.17 -1.11
CA LYS A 129 -3.70 -4.00 -1.88
C LYS A 129 -2.18 -3.95 -2.02
N ARG A 130 -1.41 -4.18 -0.95
CA ARG A 130 0.06 -4.25 -1.04
C ARG A 130 0.53 -5.28 -2.05
N VAL A 131 -0.04 -6.49 -2.04
CA VAL A 131 0.34 -7.54 -3.01
C VAL A 131 0.03 -7.11 -4.44
N SER A 132 -1.16 -6.57 -4.68
CA SER A 132 -1.57 -6.07 -6.00
C SER A 132 -0.68 -4.92 -6.48
N ASP A 133 -0.40 -3.95 -5.61
CA ASP A 133 0.40 -2.76 -5.94
C ASP A 133 1.87 -3.15 -6.17
N THR A 134 2.42 -4.07 -5.39
CA THR A 134 3.77 -4.61 -5.63
C THR A 134 3.85 -5.33 -6.97
N LYS A 135 2.87 -6.15 -7.32
CA LYS A 135 2.82 -6.80 -8.64
C LYS A 135 2.70 -5.79 -9.77
N SER A 136 1.84 -4.78 -9.62
CA SER A 136 1.70 -3.72 -10.63
C SER A 136 3.00 -2.92 -10.80
N LEU A 137 3.73 -2.67 -9.71
CA LEU A 137 5.03 -2.02 -9.76
C LEU A 137 6.06 -2.86 -10.52
N THR A 138 6.14 -4.16 -10.25
CA THR A 138 7.08 -5.04 -10.97
C THR A 138 6.74 -5.13 -12.45
N ASP A 139 5.46 -5.28 -12.80
CA ASP A 139 5.01 -5.38 -14.18
C ASP A 139 5.29 -4.08 -14.95
N LYS A 140 5.02 -2.92 -14.32
CA LYS A 140 5.31 -1.60 -14.91
C LYS A 140 6.81 -1.34 -15.03
N ALA A 141 7.61 -1.78 -14.06
CA ALA A 141 9.07 -1.64 -14.12
C ALA A 141 9.67 -2.48 -15.26
N ALA A 142 9.20 -3.72 -15.43
CA ALA A 142 9.59 -4.58 -16.55
C ALA A 142 9.20 -3.95 -17.89
N ALA A 143 7.93 -3.56 -18.05
CA ALA A 143 7.47 -2.90 -19.27
C ALA A 143 8.24 -1.60 -19.57
N LYS A 144 8.59 -0.82 -18.54
CA LYS A 144 9.42 0.37 -18.71
C LYS A 144 10.82 0.02 -19.25
N ALA A 145 11.48 -0.99 -18.67
CA ALA A 145 12.80 -1.42 -19.10
C ALA A 145 12.78 -1.92 -20.56
N ASP A 146 11.77 -2.71 -20.94
CA ASP A 146 11.60 -3.20 -22.31
C ASP A 146 11.42 -2.05 -23.31
N ASN A 147 10.52 -1.10 -22.99
CA ASN A 147 10.31 0.08 -23.84
C ASN A 147 11.56 0.96 -23.95
N GLU A 148 12.34 1.12 -22.88
CA GLU A 148 13.60 1.87 -22.91
C GLU A 148 14.65 1.18 -23.80
N ALA A 149 14.72 -0.16 -23.75
CA ALA A 149 15.60 -0.95 -24.61
C ALA A 149 15.20 -0.84 -26.10
N GLU A 150 13.90 -0.96 -26.40
CA GLU A 150 13.36 -0.79 -27.76
C GLU A 150 13.62 0.62 -28.28
N LEU A 151 13.41 1.64 -27.45
CA LEU A 151 13.66 3.04 -27.82
C LEU A 151 15.12 3.27 -28.20
N GLU A 152 16.07 2.71 -27.44
CA GLU A 152 17.49 2.85 -27.75
C GLU A 152 17.89 2.05 -29.00
N ALA A 153 17.35 0.84 -29.17
CA ALA A 153 17.53 0.06 -30.40
C ALA A 153 17.02 0.82 -31.63
N HIS A 154 15.83 1.42 -31.56
CA HIS A 154 15.26 2.22 -32.64
C HIS A 154 16.06 3.50 -32.94
N LYS A 155 16.59 4.17 -31.91
CA LYS A 155 17.49 5.32 -32.11
C LYS A 155 18.76 4.92 -32.86
N SER A 156 19.41 3.84 -32.43
CA SER A 156 20.62 3.33 -33.08
C SER A 156 20.34 2.89 -34.52
N ALA A 157 19.23 2.18 -34.76
CA ALA A 157 18.80 1.78 -36.09
C ALA A 157 18.52 3.00 -36.99
N LYS A 158 17.82 4.02 -36.48
CA LYS A 158 17.57 5.27 -37.20
C LYS A 158 18.87 6.01 -37.56
N GLN A 159 19.82 6.08 -36.63
CA GLN A 159 21.11 6.71 -36.89
C GLN A 159 21.89 5.96 -37.98
N SER A 160 21.92 4.63 -37.89
CA SER A 160 22.59 3.77 -38.88
C SER A 160 21.94 3.89 -40.25
N ALA A 161 20.62 3.77 -40.33
CA ALA A 161 19.86 3.99 -41.58
C ALA A 161 20.08 5.40 -42.16
N GLY A 162 20.19 6.42 -41.31
CA GLY A 162 20.51 7.79 -41.73
C GLY A 162 21.92 7.90 -42.35
N ARG A 163 22.91 7.16 -41.82
CA ARG A 163 24.26 7.11 -42.40
C ARG A 163 24.25 6.38 -43.75
N GLU A 164 23.57 5.25 -43.84
CA GLU A 164 23.40 4.50 -45.10
C GLU A 164 22.69 5.34 -46.17
N LEU A 165 21.65 6.10 -45.78
CA LEU A 165 20.97 7.01 -46.70
C LEU A 165 21.92 8.10 -47.22
N MET A 166 22.75 8.69 -46.35
CA MET A 166 23.72 9.69 -46.79
C MET A 166 24.82 9.10 -47.69
N ALA A 167 25.27 7.88 -47.40
CA ALA A 167 26.24 7.17 -48.23
C ALA A 167 25.68 6.85 -49.62
N THR A 168 24.44 6.33 -49.68
CA THR A 168 23.76 6.03 -50.95
C THR A 168 23.50 7.30 -51.77
N LEU A 169 23.11 8.41 -51.15
CA LEU A 169 22.95 9.69 -51.85
C LEU A 169 24.27 10.20 -52.44
N ARG A 170 25.39 10.07 -51.71
CA ARG A 170 26.71 10.42 -52.23
C ARG A 170 27.11 9.54 -53.41
N TYR A 171 26.83 8.25 -53.33
CA TYR A 171 27.10 7.32 -54.42
C TYR A 171 26.25 7.62 -55.67
N ILE A 172 24.97 7.97 -55.49
CA ILE A 172 24.12 8.44 -56.59
C ILE A 172 24.69 9.70 -57.24
N GLN A 173 25.17 10.66 -56.44
CA GLN A 173 25.82 11.87 -56.97
C GLN A 173 27.09 11.57 -57.75
N SER A 174 27.96 10.66 -57.27
CA SER A 174 29.15 10.28 -58.04
C SER A 174 28.79 9.57 -59.34
N LEU A 175 27.77 8.71 -59.33
CA LEU A 175 27.28 8.06 -60.55
C LEU A 175 26.73 9.09 -61.55
N HIS A 176 25.97 10.09 -61.11
CA HIS A 176 25.54 11.17 -62.00
C HIS A 176 26.73 11.92 -62.61
N ALA A 177 27.75 12.23 -61.81
CA ALA A 177 28.95 12.91 -62.33
C ALA A 177 29.66 12.09 -63.44
N GLU A 178 29.72 10.77 -63.31
CA GLU A 178 30.34 9.88 -64.30
C GLU A 178 29.43 9.63 -65.51
N CYS A 179 28.17 9.24 -65.26
CA CYS A 179 27.21 8.85 -66.29
C CYS A 179 26.75 10.03 -67.13
N ASP A 180 26.47 11.19 -66.53
CA ASP A 180 25.96 12.35 -67.27
C ASP A 180 27.02 12.84 -68.28
N TRP A 181 28.30 12.83 -67.90
CA TRP A 181 29.40 13.15 -68.81
C TRP A 181 29.55 12.12 -69.94
N LEU A 182 29.39 10.83 -69.65
CA LEU A 182 29.40 9.79 -70.67
C LEU A 182 28.25 9.96 -71.68
N LEU A 183 27.05 10.25 -71.19
CA LEU A 183 25.85 10.43 -72.02
C LEU A 183 25.94 11.70 -72.87
N GLN A 184 26.39 12.82 -72.32
CA GLN A 184 26.52 14.09 -73.07
C GLN A 184 27.46 13.99 -74.27
N TYR A 185 28.51 13.17 -74.16
CA TYR A 185 29.52 13.02 -75.22
C TYR A 185 29.47 11.66 -75.91
N TYR A 186 28.38 10.91 -75.75
CA TYR A 186 28.26 9.57 -76.33
C TYR A 186 28.32 9.63 -77.86
N ASP A 187 27.52 10.50 -78.48
CA ASP A 187 27.41 10.61 -79.94
C ASP A 187 28.74 11.02 -80.58
N VAL A 188 29.41 12.03 -80.03
CA VAL A 188 30.72 12.50 -80.50
C VAL A 188 31.77 11.38 -80.41
N ARG A 189 31.77 10.60 -79.32
CA ARG A 189 32.69 9.44 -79.17
C ARG A 189 32.33 8.30 -80.10
N GLN A 190 31.05 8.09 -80.40
CA GLN A 190 30.60 7.08 -81.33
C GLN A 190 31.06 7.43 -82.74
N GLU A 191 30.88 8.68 -83.17
CA GLU A 191 31.33 9.18 -84.46
C GLU A 191 32.86 9.15 -84.58
N ALA A 192 33.59 9.58 -83.55
CA ALA A 192 35.05 9.51 -83.51
C ALA A 192 35.54 8.04 -83.63
N ARG A 193 34.93 7.08 -82.93
CA ARG A 193 35.27 5.66 -83.10
C ARG A 193 34.90 5.12 -84.48
N ALA A 194 33.78 5.54 -85.06
CA ALA A 194 33.40 5.13 -86.41
C ALA A 194 34.41 5.63 -87.46
N SER A 195 34.86 6.88 -87.34
CA SER A 195 35.90 7.46 -88.21
C SER A 195 37.27 6.82 -87.99
N GLU A 196 37.65 6.48 -86.76
CA GLU A 196 38.86 5.69 -86.46
C GLU A 196 38.80 4.31 -87.14
N VAL A 197 37.68 3.59 -87.01
CA VAL A 197 37.48 2.29 -87.66
C VAL A 197 37.57 2.40 -89.18
N ASP A 198 37.00 3.44 -89.79
CA ASP A 198 37.13 3.67 -91.23
C ASP A 198 38.59 3.95 -91.63
N SER A 199 39.30 4.77 -90.84
CA SER A 199 40.71 5.06 -91.08
C SER A 199 41.59 3.81 -91.01
N LEU A 200 41.33 2.92 -90.05
CA LEU A 200 42.02 1.64 -89.91
C LEU A 200 41.70 0.69 -91.08
N LYS A 201 40.44 0.67 -91.55
CA LYS A 201 40.06 -0.09 -92.75
C LYS A 201 40.76 0.43 -94.00
N ARG A 202 40.84 1.76 -94.18
CA ARG A 202 41.57 2.38 -95.29
C ARG A 202 43.06 2.06 -95.22
N ALA A 203 43.69 2.17 -94.04
CA ALA A 203 45.10 1.81 -93.86
C ALA A 203 45.36 0.33 -94.21
N LYS A 204 44.48 -0.57 -93.78
CA LYS A 204 44.55 -2.00 -94.14
C LYS A 204 44.42 -2.21 -95.65
N ALA A 205 43.50 -1.50 -96.32
CA ALA A 205 43.32 -1.59 -97.76
C ALA A 205 44.53 -1.08 -98.53
N VAL A 206 45.15 0.03 -98.11
CA VAL A 206 46.43 0.53 -98.67
C VAL A 206 47.53 -0.52 -98.56
N LEU A 207 47.71 -1.11 -97.37
CA LEU A 207 48.71 -2.16 -97.16
C LEU A 207 48.41 -3.45 -97.97
N SER A 208 47.14 -3.65 -98.36
CA SER A 208 46.71 -4.77 -99.20
C SER A 208 46.75 -4.44 -100.71
N GLY A 209 47.29 -3.27 -101.09
CA GLY A 209 47.49 -2.89 -102.50
C GLY A 209 46.39 -2.01 -103.11
N ALA A 210 45.43 -1.51 -102.34
CA ALA A 210 44.46 -0.52 -102.83
C ALA A 210 45.08 0.89 -102.85
N ASP A 211 45.12 1.53 -104.03
CA ASP A 211 45.69 2.87 -104.17
C ASP A 211 44.61 3.96 -104.02
N PHE A 212 44.67 4.73 -102.94
CA PHE A 212 43.79 5.88 -102.68
C PHE A 212 44.48 7.23 -102.97
N SER A 213 45.68 7.22 -103.55
CA SER A 213 46.50 8.41 -103.84
C SER A 213 46.04 9.22 -105.07
N LEU A 214 45.13 8.68 -105.90
CA LEU A 214 44.96 9.12 -107.29
C LEU A 214 43.67 9.91 -107.58
N LEU A 215 43.19 10.72 -106.62
CA LEU A 215 42.03 11.61 -106.83
C LEU A 215 42.38 13.10 -107.00
N GLN A 216 43.67 13.47 -107.04
CA GLN A 216 44.06 14.89 -107.14
C GLN A 216 45.15 15.20 -108.18
N THR A 217 45.16 14.52 -109.34
CA THR A 217 45.96 15.02 -110.47
C THR A 217 45.20 14.96 -111.81
N ARG A 218 44.89 16.18 -112.31
CA ARG A 218 44.89 16.60 -113.72
C ARG A 218 43.57 16.55 -114.51
N ALA A 219 42.80 17.64 -114.41
CA ALA A 219 42.04 18.19 -115.53
C ALA A 219 42.66 19.55 -115.93
N GLN A 220 43.79 19.50 -116.64
CA GLN A 220 44.28 20.64 -117.44
C GLN A 220 44.10 20.26 -118.90
N GLY A 221 42.99 20.73 -119.49
CA GLY A 221 42.75 20.73 -120.92
C GLY A 221 42.56 22.18 -121.38
N LEU A 222 43.61 22.74 -121.99
CA LEU A 222 43.64 24.03 -122.65
C LEU A 222 42.83 24.02 -123.98
N LEU A 223 42.12 25.13 -124.22
CA LEU A 223 41.92 25.87 -125.50
C LEU A 223 41.27 25.22 -126.74
N ARG A 224 40.19 25.87 -127.20
CA ARG A 224 39.82 26.34 -128.58
C ARG A 224 38.29 26.40 -128.67
N GLY A 225 37.59 27.34 -129.29
CA GLY A 225 37.88 28.50 -130.13
C GLY A 225 36.50 29.10 -130.54
N SER A 226 36.33 30.41 -130.43
CA SER A 226 35.91 31.35 -131.51
C SER A 226 34.49 31.23 -132.08
N GLN A 227 33.83 32.40 -132.07
CA GLN A 227 32.58 32.86 -132.73
C GLN A 227 31.36 32.88 -131.82
#